data_AF-A0A1Y3WG68-F1
#
_entry.id   AF-A0A1Y3WG68-F1
#
_cell.length_a   1.000
_cell.length_b   1.000
_cell.length_c   1.000
_cell.angle_alpha   90.00
_cell.angle_beta   90.00
_cell.angle_gamma   90.00
#
_symmetry.space_group_name_H-M   'P 1'
#
loop_
_entity.id
_entity.type
_entity.pdbx_description
1 polymer ?
#
loop_
_entity_poly.entity_id
_entity_poly.type
_entity_poly.pdbx_seq_one_letter_code
_entity_poly.pdbx_strand_id
1 'polypeptide(L)'
;MKGKYKQIIKSGMIVVLMILTCGSFSVSAKENQGFHFEQINMNENAESYEAVLTDGKGNLWQLYPNTKKLADHVQKYGREGDEGSFFIDTDGALYMYGKKWMENVSECIWNGEYTYILKKDGVLLEKTAGDNSNYRQVKTGIREIDTQRYLTQSGELYSYYGNIETGEKEAERVAELSDSEWISSVRFIEAGYQDEDGYYHSEVLDGEKIGDQPMRVKEVYEPSSWESEEHYIYLFTEDDELWKAKEEKTSEYPYRTFPKAELVSRQVVSCNWMGELFRTENGKYYTLDGSEIKAPSEENPIAVKDLDFQGLGANLPSYQLIDTGSESLKAVKDGMEVLDHVSDIYVLLDYSYTLNPPYRVYALDEYNKVWEITESPKQILNLNENAPSGGFGDINEDGKINMKDARIALKAAVGSETLNEEQQKLGDVDNDGKVGMKDARLILKYAVGSITEF
;
A
#
# COMPACT_ATOMS: atom_id res chain seq x y z
N MET A 1 -5.34 -23.37 -34.38
CA MET A 1 -5.93 -24.31 -33.41
C MET A 1 -6.21 -23.50 -32.15
N LYS A 2 -7.47 -23.41 -31.74
CA LYS A 2 -7.91 -22.57 -30.62
C LYS A 2 -7.68 -23.33 -29.30
N GLY A 3 -6.61 -23.00 -28.58
CA GLY A 3 -6.44 -23.42 -27.20
C GLY A 3 -7.40 -22.62 -26.33
N LYS A 4 -8.49 -23.25 -25.88
CA LYS A 4 -9.38 -22.68 -24.86
C LYS A 4 -8.63 -22.76 -23.54
N TYR A 5 -8.22 -21.62 -23.00
CA TYR A 5 -7.73 -21.51 -21.63
C TYR A 5 -8.81 -22.03 -20.70
N LYS A 6 -8.46 -23.05 -19.91
CA LYS A 6 -9.36 -23.67 -18.95
C LYS A 6 -9.40 -22.73 -17.75
N GLN A 7 -10.32 -21.78 -17.81
CA GLN A 7 -10.65 -20.85 -16.74
C GLN A 7 -11.07 -21.67 -15.51
N ILE A 8 -10.15 -21.88 -14.57
CA ILE A 8 -10.51 -22.34 -13.23
C ILE A 8 -10.85 -21.06 -12.48
N ILE A 9 -12.13 -20.72 -12.48
CA ILE A 9 -12.67 -19.67 -11.61
C ILE A 9 -12.58 -20.23 -10.18
N LYS A 10 -11.50 -19.89 -9.49
CA LYS A 10 -11.50 -19.79 -8.04
C LYS A 10 -11.52 -18.29 -7.75
N SER A 11 -12.68 -17.80 -7.34
CA SER A 11 -12.82 -16.45 -6.81
C SER A 11 -12.09 -16.43 -5.46
N GLY A 12 -10.77 -16.25 -5.50
CA GLY A 12 -9.98 -15.92 -4.32
C GLY A 12 -10.22 -14.45 -4.02
N MET A 13 -11.02 -14.17 -3.00
CA MET A 13 -11.15 -12.82 -2.47
C MET A 13 -9.78 -12.45 -1.93
N ILE A 14 -9.02 -11.58 -2.62
CA ILE A 14 -7.92 -10.88 -1.97
C ILE A 14 -8.58 -10.03 -0.90
N VAL A 15 -8.61 -10.54 0.33
CA VAL A 15 -8.74 -9.69 1.49
C VAL A 15 -7.37 -9.06 1.70
N VAL A 16 -7.04 -8.05 0.90
CA VAL A 16 -6.61 -6.81 1.57
C VAL A 16 -7.83 -6.52 2.40
N LEU A 17 -7.68 -6.35 3.72
CA LEU A 17 -8.78 -6.02 4.60
C LEU A 17 -9.32 -4.62 4.25
N MET A 18 -9.85 -4.44 3.05
CA MET A 18 -10.93 -3.54 2.73
C MET A 18 -12.15 -4.18 3.36
N ILE A 19 -12.27 -3.96 4.66
CA ILE A 19 -13.54 -4.12 5.34
C ILE A 19 -14.56 -3.37 4.48
N LEU A 20 -15.55 -4.10 3.96
CA LEU A 20 -16.80 -3.57 3.38
C LEU A 20 -17.66 -2.94 4.49
N THR A 21 -17.04 -2.06 5.26
CA THR A 21 -17.66 -1.01 6.05
C THR A 21 -17.16 0.29 5.44
N CYS A 22 -17.99 1.32 5.38
CA CYS A 22 -17.67 2.66 4.93
C CYS A 22 -16.53 3.34 5.73
N GLY A 23 -15.32 2.78 5.75
CA GLY A 23 -14.14 3.28 6.45
C GLY A 23 -13.14 3.84 5.44
N SER A 24 -12.64 5.05 5.70
CA SER A 24 -11.60 5.66 4.87
C SER A 24 -10.25 5.01 5.16
N PHE A 25 -9.44 4.95 4.11
CA PHE A 25 -8.01 4.71 4.23
C PHE A 25 -7.29 6.06 4.12
N SER A 26 -6.27 6.25 4.94
CA SER A 26 -5.32 7.35 4.85
C SER A 26 -3.95 6.74 4.61
N VAL A 27 -3.38 7.02 3.44
CA VAL A 27 -2.14 6.40 2.98
C VAL A 27 -0.98 7.32 3.28
N SER A 28 0.04 6.80 3.97
CA SER A 28 1.29 7.50 4.19
C SER A 28 2.16 7.40 2.94
N ALA A 29 2.42 8.55 2.30
CA ALA A 29 3.31 8.67 1.15
C ALA A 29 4.79 8.41 1.52
N LYS A 30 5.14 8.40 2.83
CA LYS A 30 6.47 8.05 3.32
C LYS A 30 6.64 6.58 3.69
N GLU A 31 5.58 5.91 4.13
CA GLU A 31 5.64 4.49 4.51
C GLU A 31 5.51 3.57 3.29
N ASN A 32 4.76 4.00 2.26
CA ASN A 32 4.79 3.38 0.94
C ASN A 32 5.86 4.06 0.08
N GLN A 33 7.10 3.53 0.08
CA GLN A 33 8.18 3.94 -0.83
C GLN A 33 7.91 3.58 -2.32
N GLY A 34 6.65 3.40 -2.70
CA GLY A 34 6.21 2.93 -4.00
C GLY A 34 5.03 3.74 -4.55
N PHE A 35 4.66 3.45 -5.79
CA PHE A 35 3.51 4.08 -6.43
C PHE A 35 2.22 3.59 -5.78
N HIS A 36 1.29 4.51 -5.51
CA HIS A 36 -0.02 4.14 -5.00
C HIS A 36 -1.11 4.86 -5.79
N PHE A 37 -2.08 4.09 -6.24
CA PHE A 37 -3.25 4.57 -6.95
C PHE A 37 -4.45 4.64 -6.01
N GLU A 38 -5.15 5.77 -6.03
CA GLU A 38 -6.41 5.91 -5.33
C GLU A 38 -7.39 6.71 -6.17
N GLN A 39 -8.63 6.24 -6.24
CA GLN A 39 -9.73 7.04 -6.73
C GLN A 39 -10.11 8.03 -5.63
N ILE A 40 -10.14 9.34 -5.86
CA ILE A 40 -10.47 10.35 -4.85
C ILE A 40 -11.31 11.47 -5.47
N ASN A 41 -11.82 12.42 -4.69
CA ASN A 41 -12.52 13.61 -5.19
C ASN A 41 -11.94 14.87 -4.53
N MET A 42 -11.06 15.58 -5.25
CA MET A 42 -10.40 16.77 -4.70
C MET A 42 -11.16 18.08 -4.94
N ASN A 43 -12.36 18.05 -5.52
CA ASN A 43 -13.11 19.24 -5.87
C ASN A 43 -14.49 19.22 -5.21
N GLU A 44 -14.81 20.25 -4.40
CA GLU A 44 -16.05 20.38 -3.62
C GLU A 44 -17.35 20.22 -4.45
N ASN A 45 -17.27 20.28 -5.78
CA ASN A 45 -18.44 20.21 -6.68
C ASN A 45 -18.23 19.27 -7.89
N ALA A 46 -17.22 18.40 -7.90
CA ALA A 46 -17.04 17.49 -9.04
C ALA A 46 -18.02 16.31 -8.96
N GLU A 47 -18.85 16.18 -10.01
CA GLU A 47 -19.73 15.02 -10.24
C GLU A 47 -18.95 13.74 -10.63
N SER A 48 -17.61 13.81 -10.72
CA SER A 48 -16.77 12.71 -11.18
C SER A 48 -15.55 12.51 -10.29
N TYR A 49 -15.25 11.25 -9.99
CA TYR A 49 -14.03 10.87 -9.28
C TYR A 49 -12.76 11.19 -10.09
N GLU A 50 -11.72 11.62 -9.39
CA GLU A 50 -10.37 11.80 -9.89
C GLU A 50 -9.57 10.51 -9.62
N ALA A 51 -8.93 9.95 -10.66
CA ALA A 51 -7.90 8.93 -10.45
C ALA A 51 -6.61 9.64 -10.02
N VAL A 52 -6.04 9.28 -8.88
CA VAL A 52 -4.85 9.94 -8.34
C VAL A 52 -3.74 8.93 -8.06
N LEU A 53 -2.50 9.34 -8.33
CA LEU A 53 -1.29 8.54 -8.20
C LEU A 53 -0.26 9.32 -7.38
N THR A 54 0.34 8.67 -6.38
CA THR A 54 1.61 9.15 -5.82
C THR A 54 2.78 8.54 -6.54
N ASP A 55 3.83 9.35 -6.76
CA ASP A 55 5.03 8.91 -7.47
C ASP A 55 6.12 8.33 -6.57
N GLY A 56 5.80 8.06 -5.30
CA GLY A 56 6.75 7.63 -4.26
C GLY A 56 7.76 8.72 -3.83
N LYS A 57 7.73 9.90 -4.46
CA LYS A 57 8.62 11.05 -4.15
C LYS A 57 7.87 12.19 -3.46
N GLY A 58 6.65 11.92 -3.00
CA GLY A 58 5.76 12.91 -2.40
C GLY A 58 5.03 13.80 -3.42
N ASN A 59 5.04 13.48 -4.72
CA ASN A 59 4.18 14.19 -5.67
C ASN A 59 2.85 13.46 -5.83
N LEU A 60 1.75 14.22 -5.81
CA LEU A 60 0.39 13.74 -6.02
C LEU A 60 -0.06 14.16 -7.42
N TRP A 61 -0.48 13.19 -8.23
CA TRP A 61 -0.85 13.39 -9.63
C TRP A 61 -2.30 13.01 -9.88
N GLN A 62 -3.06 13.91 -10.50
CA GLN A 62 -4.34 13.57 -11.10
C GLN A 62 -4.09 12.90 -12.45
N LEU A 63 -4.74 11.78 -12.73
CA LEU A 63 -4.72 11.06 -14.00
C LEU A 63 -5.98 11.33 -14.83
N TYR A 64 -7.14 11.51 -14.16
CA TYR A 64 -8.45 11.77 -14.78
C TYR A 64 -9.15 12.96 -14.11
N PRO A 65 -9.91 13.82 -14.83
CA PRO A 65 -10.16 13.80 -16.29
C PRO A 65 -8.98 14.28 -17.14
N ASN A 66 -8.06 15.02 -16.54
CA ASN A 66 -6.85 15.49 -17.21
C ASN A 66 -5.64 15.21 -16.32
N THR A 67 -4.54 14.80 -16.95
CA THR A 67 -3.31 14.54 -16.22
C THR A 67 -2.66 15.85 -15.78
N LYS A 68 -2.46 16.03 -14.48
CA LYS A 68 -1.77 17.20 -13.89
C LYS A 68 -1.19 16.86 -12.52
N LYS A 69 -0.14 17.58 -12.13
CA LYS A 69 0.35 17.56 -10.75
C LYS A 69 -0.63 18.33 -9.86
N LEU A 70 -1.09 17.72 -8.78
CA LEU A 70 -1.99 18.33 -7.78
C LEU A 70 -1.21 18.98 -6.64
N ALA A 71 -0.18 18.29 -6.15
CA ALA A 71 0.67 18.75 -5.06
C ALA A 71 2.07 18.12 -5.12
N ASP A 72 3.05 18.77 -4.50
CA ASP A 72 4.33 18.18 -4.09
C ASP A 72 4.41 18.07 -2.58
N HIS A 73 5.47 17.39 -2.12
CA HIS A 73 5.80 17.24 -0.71
C HIS A 73 4.62 16.68 0.09
N VAL A 74 3.82 15.83 -0.51
CA VAL A 74 2.71 15.15 0.14
C VAL A 74 3.28 14.08 1.06
N GLN A 75 2.94 14.18 2.34
CA GLN A 75 3.25 13.18 3.36
C GLN A 75 2.13 12.14 3.49
N LYS A 76 0.86 12.56 3.42
CA LYS A 76 -0.31 11.68 3.54
C LYS A 76 -1.43 12.15 2.64
N TYR A 77 -2.29 11.25 2.21
CA TYR A 77 -3.54 11.57 1.51
C TYR A 77 -4.58 10.49 1.77
N GLY A 78 -5.84 10.79 1.49
CA GLY A 78 -6.92 9.83 1.66
C GLY A 78 -8.28 10.45 1.37
N ARG A 79 -9.32 9.66 1.65
CA ARG A 79 -10.72 10.08 1.48
C ARG A 79 -11.34 10.57 2.78
N GLU A 80 -12.34 11.43 2.65
CA GLU A 80 -13.29 11.76 3.70
C GLU A 80 -14.70 11.52 3.16
N GLY A 81 -15.29 10.37 3.48
CA GLY A 81 -16.60 9.99 2.95
C GLY A 81 -16.59 9.68 1.45
N ASP A 82 -17.79 9.67 0.88
CA ASP A 82 -18.00 9.34 -0.54
C ASP A 82 -17.58 10.47 -1.48
N GLU A 83 -17.52 11.71 -0.98
CA GLU A 83 -17.37 12.92 -1.81
C GLU A 83 -16.13 13.76 -1.45
N GLY A 84 -15.43 13.46 -0.35
CA GLY A 84 -14.31 14.28 0.14
C GLY A 84 -12.96 13.62 0.06
N SER A 85 -11.93 14.45 -0.03
CA SER A 85 -10.54 13.99 -0.07
C SER A 85 -9.61 15.01 0.53
N PHE A 86 -8.50 14.52 1.09
CA PHE A 86 -7.50 15.34 1.75
C PHE A 86 -6.09 14.90 1.38
N PHE A 87 -5.14 15.83 1.57
CA PHE A 87 -3.73 15.50 1.70
C PHE A 87 -3.08 16.37 2.77
N ILE A 88 -1.99 15.86 3.35
CA ILE A 88 -1.15 16.54 4.32
C ILE A 88 0.23 16.65 3.68
N ASP A 89 0.76 17.86 3.58
CA ASP A 89 2.13 18.07 3.12
C ASP A 89 3.18 17.78 4.21
N THR A 90 4.46 17.77 3.87
CA THR A 90 5.55 17.51 4.82
C THR A 90 5.67 18.57 5.91
N ASP A 91 5.18 19.77 5.66
CA ASP A 91 5.14 20.86 6.65
C ASP A 91 3.98 20.68 7.63
N GLY A 92 3.06 19.76 7.35
CA GLY A 92 1.89 19.46 8.17
C GLY A 92 0.73 20.40 7.88
N ALA A 93 0.66 20.99 6.69
CA ALA A 93 -0.55 21.64 6.24
C ALA A 93 -1.51 20.59 5.67
N LEU A 94 -2.70 20.54 6.25
CA LEU A 94 -3.83 19.76 5.78
C LEU A 94 -4.58 20.55 4.71
N TYR A 95 -4.73 19.93 3.55
CA TYR A 95 -5.53 20.40 2.44
C TYR A 95 -6.74 19.50 2.30
N MET A 96 -7.92 20.10 2.21
CA MET A 96 -9.18 19.38 1.98
C MET A 96 -9.90 20.06 0.82
N TYR A 97 -10.39 19.25 -0.11
CA TYR A 97 -11.06 19.73 -1.33
C TYR A 97 -10.26 20.80 -2.10
N GLY A 98 -8.93 20.62 -2.16
CA GLY A 98 -8.01 21.51 -2.87
C GLY A 98 -7.72 22.84 -2.16
N LYS A 99 -8.22 23.07 -0.94
CA LYS A 99 -7.95 24.27 -0.14
C LYS A 99 -7.13 23.93 1.08
N LYS A 100 -6.21 24.81 1.47
CA LYS A 100 -5.49 24.69 2.76
C LYS A 100 -6.46 24.99 3.90
N TRP A 101 -6.58 24.06 4.83
CA TRP A 101 -7.56 24.11 5.92
C TRP A 101 -6.93 24.30 7.29
N MET A 102 -5.87 23.55 7.59
CA MET A 102 -5.26 23.54 8.91
C MET A 102 -3.75 23.37 8.80
N GLU A 103 -3.02 23.94 9.74
CA GLU A 103 -1.58 23.72 9.90
C GLU A 103 -1.30 22.88 11.15
N ASN A 104 -0.05 22.42 11.26
CA ASN A 104 0.42 21.61 12.37
C ASN A 104 -0.28 20.25 12.46
N VAL A 105 -0.73 19.69 11.34
CA VAL A 105 -1.39 18.39 11.26
C VAL A 105 -0.35 17.30 11.01
N SER A 106 -0.40 16.24 11.80
CA SER A 106 0.36 15.00 11.56
C SER A 106 -0.50 13.92 10.93
N GLU A 107 -1.82 13.99 11.14
CA GLU A 107 -2.73 12.95 10.69
C GLU A 107 -4.16 13.43 10.48
N CYS A 108 -4.85 12.78 9.53
CA CYS A 108 -6.27 12.98 9.27
C CYS A 108 -6.92 11.65 8.89
N ILE A 109 -8.02 11.29 9.54
CA ILE A 109 -8.78 10.05 9.29
C ILE A 109 -10.28 10.34 9.29
N TRP A 110 -11.04 9.57 8.49
CA TRP A 110 -12.49 9.49 8.59
C TRP A 110 -12.93 8.08 8.97
N ASN A 111 -13.89 7.97 9.89
CA ASN A 111 -14.38 6.68 10.40
C ASN A 111 -15.82 6.33 9.99
N GLY A 112 -16.40 7.06 9.04
CA GLY A 112 -17.82 6.92 8.68
C GLY A 112 -18.68 8.08 9.15
N GLU A 113 -18.48 8.54 10.39
CA GLU A 113 -19.32 9.58 11.02
C GLU A 113 -18.53 10.87 11.26
N TYR A 114 -17.29 10.74 11.72
CA TYR A 114 -16.43 11.84 12.11
C TYR A 114 -15.12 11.86 11.33
N THR A 115 -14.55 13.05 11.23
CA THR A 115 -13.17 13.28 10.80
C THR A 115 -12.32 13.59 12.04
N TYR A 116 -11.30 12.77 12.27
CA TYR A 116 -10.31 12.96 13.32
C TYR A 116 -9.04 13.59 12.74
N ILE A 117 -8.54 14.62 13.40
CA ILE A 117 -7.32 15.34 13.01
C ILE A 117 -6.36 15.32 14.20
N LEU A 118 -5.22 14.64 14.05
CA LEU A 118 -4.13 14.70 15.01
C LEU A 118 -3.17 15.82 14.62
N LYS A 119 -2.90 16.71 15.57
CA LYS A 119 -1.84 17.70 15.43
C LYS A 119 -0.48 17.16 15.87
N LYS A 120 0.60 17.74 15.34
CA LYS A 120 1.99 17.37 15.68
C LYS A 120 2.32 17.62 17.16
N ASP A 121 1.56 18.46 17.86
CA ASP A 121 1.67 18.69 19.30
C ASP A 121 0.85 17.70 20.16
N GLY A 122 0.22 16.70 19.52
CA GLY A 122 -0.58 15.66 20.18
C GLY A 122 -2.00 16.09 20.55
N VAL A 123 -2.50 17.20 20.01
CA VAL A 123 -3.92 17.59 20.14
C VAL A 123 -4.75 16.81 19.11
N LEU A 124 -5.76 16.08 19.59
CA LEU A 124 -6.73 15.38 18.75
C LEU A 124 -8.02 16.18 18.64
N LEU A 125 -8.40 16.49 17.41
CA LEU A 125 -9.64 17.18 17.07
C LEU A 125 -10.60 16.23 16.36
N GLU A 126 -11.89 16.47 16.53
CA GLU A 126 -13.00 15.78 15.88
C GLU A 126 -13.92 16.82 15.23
N LYS A 127 -14.46 16.48 14.06
CA LYS A 127 -15.60 17.19 13.44
C LYS A 127 -16.55 16.18 12.82
N THR A 128 -17.82 16.53 12.67
CA THR A 128 -18.73 15.75 11.83
C THR A 128 -18.28 15.82 10.37
N ALA A 129 -18.37 14.71 9.64
CA ALA A 129 -18.06 14.69 8.21
C ALA A 129 -18.90 15.73 7.47
N GLY A 130 -18.27 16.54 6.61
CA GLY A 130 -18.95 17.62 5.87
C GLY A 130 -19.35 18.88 6.65
N ASP A 131 -19.20 18.95 7.99
CA ASP A 131 -19.31 20.21 8.73
C ASP A 131 -17.94 20.89 8.82
N ASN A 132 -17.76 21.95 8.05
CA ASN A 132 -16.47 22.64 7.92
C ASN A 132 -16.24 23.70 9.01
N SER A 133 -17.19 23.88 9.93
CA SER A 133 -17.25 25.07 10.79
C SER A 133 -16.99 24.82 12.27
N ASN A 134 -17.09 23.56 12.75
CA ASN A 134 -16.97 23.25 14.17
C ASN A 134 -16.05 22.06 14.45
N TYR A 135 -14.93 22.34 15.13
CA TYR A 135 -14.04 21.32 15.67
C TYR A 135 -14.22 21.20 17.17
N ARG A 136 -14.37 19.97 17.66
CA ARG A 136 -14.30 19.62 19.07
C ARG A 136 -12.90 19.10 19.37
N GLN A 137 -12.26 19.60 20.42
CA GLN A 137 -11.08 18.96 20.95
C GLN A 137 -11.49 17.70 21.72
N VAL A 138 -11.01 16.54 21.28
CA VAL A 138 -11.24 15.25 21.92
C VAL A 138 -10.31 15.10 23.11
N LYS A 139 -8.99 15.20 22.88
CA LYS A 139 -7.96 14.98 23.90
C LYS A 139 -6.62 15.59 23.50
N THR A 140 -5.70 15.66 24.44
CA THR A 140 -4.30 16.09 24.24
C THR A 140 -3.34 15.00 24.67
N GLY A 141 -2.07 15.09 24.26
CA GLY A 141 -1.08 14.06 24.56
C GLY A 141 -1.33 12.78 23.78
N ILE A 142 -1.89 12.89 22.57
CA ILE A 142 -2.11 11.78 21.66
C ILE A 142 -0.84 11.57 20.82
N ARG A 143 -0.44 10.31 20.70
CA ARG A 143 0.71 9.86 19.91
C ARG A 143 0.27 9.48 18.50
N GLU A 144 -0.77 8.66 18.40
CA GLU A 144 -1.21 8.03 17.15
C GLU A 144 -2.74 7.84 17.13
N ILE A 145 -3.31 7.75 15.93
CA ILE A 145 -4.74 7.50 15.69
C ILE A 145 -4.96 6.53 14.51
N ASP A 146 -6.02 5.71 14.58
CA ASP A 146 -6.60 4.95 13.46
C ASP A 146 -8.09 5.32 13.26
N THR A 147 -8.85 4.50 12.51
CA THR A 147 -10.29 4.69 12.25
C THR A 147 -11.18 4.40 13.46
N GLN A 148 -10.70 3.69 14.46
CA GLN A 148 -11.50 3.20 15.59
C GLN A 148 -10.98 3.65 16.96
N ARG A 149 -9.72 4.05 17.06
CA ARG A 149 -8.96 4.25 18.30
C ARG A 149 -7.93 5.37 18.22
N TYR A 150 -7.43 5.73 19.39
CA TYR A 150 -6.26 6.58 19.56
C TYR A 150 -5.38 6.11 20.72
N LEU A 151 -4.07 6.33 20.57
CA LEU A 151 -3.04 5.97 21.55
C LEU A 151 -2.44 7.23 22.16
N THR A 152 -2.40 7.32 23.48
CA THR A 152 -1.76 8.44 24.18
C THR A 152 -0.23 8.29 24.21
N GLN A 153 0.47 9.39 24.47
CA GLN A 153 1.91 9.39 24.73
C GLN A 153 2.29 8.60 25.99
N SER A 154 1.34 8.38 26.91
CA SER A 154 1.50 7.54 28.10
C SER A 154 1.30 6.05 27.85
N GLY A 155 0.93 5.62 26.64
CA GLY A 155 0.68 4.20 26.32
C GLY A 155 -0.76 3.74 26.57
N GLU A 156 -1.70 4.67 26.76
CA GLU A 156 -3.11 4.32 27.00
C GLU A 156 -3.87 4.30 25.67
N LEU A 157 -4.58 3.19 25.41
CA LEU A 157 -5.37 3.00 24.20
C LEU A 157 -6.86 3.24 24.48
N TYR A 158 -7.50 4.01 23.62
CA TYR A 158 -8.92 4.36 23.73
C TYR A 158 -9.67 4.08 22.43
N SER A 159 -10.93 3.67 22.53
CA SER A 159 -11.86 3.52 21.40
C SER A 159 -12.74 4.75 21.22
N TYR A 160 -13.03 5.15 19.97
CA TYR A 160 -13.96 6.24 19.67
C TYR A 160 -15.42 5.88 19.95
N TYR A 161 -15.78 4.60 19.83
CA TYR A 161 -17.19 4.15 19.87
C TYR A 161 -17.81 4.15 21.26
N GLY A 162 -17.02 4.46 22.29
CA GLY A 162 -17.44 4.46 23.68
C GLY A 162 -17.93 3.09 24.15
N ASN A 163 -18.55 3.08 25.33
CA ASN A 163 -18.95 1.83 25.96
C ASN A 163 -20.30 1.36 25.38
N ILE A 164 -20.28 0.31 24.57
CA ILE A 164 -21.48 -0.26 23.91
C ILE A 164 -22.47 -0.82 24.94
N GLU A 165 -21.99 -1.34 26.08
CA GLU A 165 -22.83 -1.96 27.11
C GLU A 165 -23.60 -0.93 27.93
N THR A 166 -22.99 0.22 28.21
CA THR A 166 -23.57 1.29 29.01
C THR A 166 -24.23 2.38 28.15
N GLY A 167 -23.93 2.41 26.85
CA GLY A 167 -24.43 3.40 25.90
C GLY A 167 -23.75 4.77 26.02
N GLU A 168 -22.61 4.85 26.72
CA GLU A 168 -21.81 6.07 26.80
C GLU A 168 -21.13 6.35 25.46
N LYS A 169 -21.35 7.57 24.93
CA LYS A 169 -20.80 8.03 23.65
C LYS A 169 -19.41 8.67 23.76
N GLU A 170 -18.76 8.56 24.91
CA GLU A 170 -17.42 9.11 25.10
C GLU A 170 -16.36 8.03 24.95
N ALA A 171 -15.18 8.42 24.46
CA ALA A 171 -14.10 7.48 24.24
C ALA A 171 -13.71 6.75 25.54
N GLU A 172 -13.76 5.42 25.53
CA GLU A 172 -13.45 4.57 26.67
C GLU A 172 -12.02 4.02 26.57
N ARG A 173 -11.37 3.87 27.73
CA ARG A 173 -10.05 3.23 27.81
C ARG A 173 -10.21 1.73 27.61
N VAL A 174 -9.56 1.18 26.59
CA VAL A 174 -9.64 -0.25 26.28
C VAL A 174 -8.39 -1.03 26.73
N ALA A 175 -7.24 -0.36 26.85
CA ALA A 175 -6.00 -0.98 27.35
C ALA A 175 -5.01 0.04 27.91
N GLU A 176 -4.08 -0.45 28.74
CA GLU A 176 -2.88 0.26 29.21
C GLU A 176 -1.66 -0.55 28.79
N LEU A 177 -0.77 0.06 28.00
CA LEU A 177 0.32 -0.65 27.34
C LEU A 177 1.64 -0.29 28.03
N SER A 178 2.39 -1.29 28.50
CA SER A 178 3.69 -1.08 29.15
C SER A 178 4.82 -0.83 28.15
N ASP A 179 5.90 -0.15 28.57
CA ASP A 179 7.08 0.13 27.72
C ASP A 179 7.77 -1.14 27.16
N SER A 180 7.45 -2.33 27.67
CA SER A 180 7.92 -3.64 27.17
C SER A 180 7.07 -4.25 26.06
N GLU A 181 5.90 -3.68 25.76
CA GLU A 181 4.98 -4.16 24.73
C GLU A 181 5.35 -3.57 23.36
N TRP A 182 5.64 -4.45 22.42
CA TRP A 182 6.14 -4.10 21.09
C TRP A 182 5.00 -3.64 20.19
N ILE A 183 4.77 -2.32 20.10
CA ILE A 183 3.78 -1.74 19.19
C ILE A 183 4.50 -0.88 18.16
N SER A 184 4.48 -1.32 16.89
CA SER A 184 5.14 -0.63 15.78
C SER A 184 4.31 0.50 15.16
N SER A 185 2.98 0.48 15.27
CA SER A 185 2.08 1.63 15.05
C SER A 185 0.63 1.21 15.25
N VAL A 186 -0.30 2.16 15.43
CA VAL A 186 -1.76 1.91 15.40
C VAL A 186 -2.25 1.64 13.96
N ARG A 187 -1.41 1.83 12.92
CA ARG A 187 -1.89 2.02 11.54
C ARG A 187 -1.78 0.86 10.60
N PHE A 188 -1.04 -0.18 10.92
CA PHE A 188 -1.00 -1.36 10.07
C PHE A 188 -1.10 -2.58 10.93
N ILE A 189 -2.24 -3.23 10.77
CA ILE A 189 -2.61 -4.50 11.37
C ILE A 189 -2.87 -4.33 12.85
N GLU A 190 -4.12 -3.98 13.14
CA GLU A 190 -4.83 -4.41 14.34
C GLU A 190 -3.96 -4.83 15.52
N ALA A 191 -3.58 -3.83 16.33
CA ALA A 191 -2.57 -3.94 17.36
C ALA A 191 -2.66 -5.23 18.18
N GLY A 192 -1.66 -6.09 18.01
CA GLY A 192 -1.25 -7.15 18.93
C GLY A 192 -0.77 -6.59 20.27
N TYR A 193 -1.40 -6.90 21.42
CA TYR A 193 -0.78 -6.65 22.74
C TYR A 193 -0.44 -7.95 23.47
N GLN A 194 0.60 -7.93 24.29
CA GLN A 194 1.03 -9.08 25.09
C GLN A 194 0.62 -8.88 26.55
N ASP A 195 -0.17 -9.78 27.13
CA ASP A 195 -0.57 -9.68 28.54
C ASP A 195 0.55 -10.08 29.52
N GLU A 196 0.31 -9.89 30.82
CA GLU A 196 1.27 -10.19 31.90
C GLU A 196 1.69 -11.67 31.97
N ASP A 197 0.89 -12.57 31.38
CA ASP A 197 1.13 -14.02 31.31
C ASP A 197 1.81 -14.43 29.99
N GLY A 198 2.03 -13.49 29.07
CA GLY A 198 2.75 -13.67 27.82
C GLY A 198 1.88 -13.97 26.60
N TYR A 199 0.56 -13.76 26.66
CA TYR A 199 -0.40 -14.03 25.57
C TYR A 199 -0.56 -12.83 24.62
N TYR A 200 -0.60 -13.09 23.30
CA TYR A 200 -0.69 -12.06 22.25
C TYR A 200 -2.14 -11.87 21.75
N HIS A 201 -2.59 -10.62 21.57
CA HIS A 201 -3.98 -10.26 21.20
C HIS A 201 -4.02 -9.26 20.03
N SER A 202 -4.40 -9.66 18.81
CA SER A 202 -4.61 -8.71 17.68
C SER A 202 -6.10 -8.40 17.48
N GLU A 203 -6.43 -7.32 16.76
CA GLU A 203 -7.82 -6.90 16.47
C GLU A 203 -8.30 -7.27 15.04
N VAL A 204 -7.47 -7.87 14.14
CA VAL A 204 -7.92 -8.38 12.79
C VAL A 204 -9.04 -9.37 12.96
N LEU A 205 -8.94 -9.97 14.12
CA LEU A 205 -9.63 -11.05 14.69
C LEU A 205 -9.94 -10.48 16.07
N ASP A 206 -11.11 -9.91 16.26
CA ASP A 206 -11.62 -9.24 17.47
C ASP A 206 -11.08 -9.84 18.81
N GLY A 207 -9.85 -9.52 19.24
CA GLY A 207 -9.22 -10.08 20.44
C GLY A 207 -8.53 -11.46 20.31
N GLU A 208 -8.13 -11.91 19.12
CA GLU A 208 -7.69 -13.29 18.91
C GLU A 208 -6.16 -13.50 18.93
N LYS A 209 -5.75 -14.59 19.57
CA LYS A 209 -4.37 -15.09 19.66
C LYS A 209 -3.89 -15.61 18.30
N ILE A 210 -2.75 -15.15 17.81
CA ILE A 210 -2.06 -15.70 16.62
C ILE A 210 -0.69 -16.26 17.03
N GLY A 211 -0.57 -17.58 17.14
CA GLY A 211 0.71 -18.24 17.42
C GLY A 211 1.31 -17.99 18.82
N ASP A 212 2.53 -18.48 19.03
CA ASP A 212 3.26 -18.40 20.31
C ASP A 212 4.45 -17.40 20.27
N GLN A 213 4.64 -16.67 19.17
CA GLN A 213 5.74 -15.71 18.99
C GLN A 213 5.24 -14.39 18.39
N PRO A 214 5.78 -13.23 18.83
CA PRO A 214 5.48 -11.95 18.21
C PRO A 214 6.03 -11.93 16.78
N MET A 215 5.20 -11.54 15.82
CA MET A 215 5.54 -11.49 14.40
C MET A 215 5.20 -10.12 13.84
N ARG A 216 6.12 -9.54 13.06
CA ARG A 216 5.84 -8.33 12.29
C ARG A 216 5.30 -8.74 10.93
N VAL A 217 4.03 -8.46 10.68
CA VAL A 217 3.35 -8.90 9.47
C VAL A 217 3.32 -7.75 8.46
N LYS A 218 3.75 -8.00 7.22
CA LYS A 218 3.60 -7.12 6.06
C LYS A 218 2.18 -7.20 5.49
N GLU A 219 1.70 -8.43 5.31
CA GLU A 219 0.44 -8.74 4.62
C GLU A 219 -0.26 -9.92 5.30
N VAL A 220 -1.58 -9.84 5.44
CA VAL A 220 -2.46 -10.91 5.92
C VAL A 220 -3.36 -11.33 4.76
N TYR A 221 -3.58 -12.64 4.61
CA TYR A 221 -4.53 -13.18 3.64
C TYR A 221 -5.43 -14.23 4.29
N GLU A 222 -6.74 -13.99 4.24
CA GLU A 222 -7.78 -14.94 4.61
C GLU A 222 -8.45 -15.46 3.33
N PRO A 223 -8.26 -16.74 2.94
CA PRO A 223 -8.94 -17.31 1.78
C PRO A 223 -10.44 -17.36 2.02
N SER A 224 -11.23 -16.86 1.07
CA SER A 224 -12.69 -16.91 1.12
C SER A 224 -13.20 -18.34 0.92
N SER A 225 -13.40 -19.10 2.00
CA SER A 225 -14.10 -20.38 1.95
C SER A 225 -15.20 -20.45 3.00
N TRP A 226 -16.33 -19.78 2.73
CA TRP A 226 -17.56 -19.90 3.52
C TRP A 226 -18.10 -21.35 3.64
N GLU A 227 -17.55 -22.28 2.84
CA GLU A 227 -17.97 -23.68 2.75
C GLU A 227 -16.95 -24.68 3.34
N SER A 228 -15.77 -24.25 3.81
CA SER A 228 -14.80 -25.18 4.41
C SER A 228 -15.03 -25.38 5.91
N GLU A 229 -14.86 -26.62 6.38
CA GLU A 229 -14.86 -26.91 7.83
C GLU A 229 -13.60 -26.40 8.54
N GLU A 230 -12.55 -26.07 7.78
CA GLU A 230 -11.29 -25.51 8.27
C GLU A 230 -11.07 -24.13 7.67
N HIS A 231 -10.92 -23.12 8.53
CA HIS A 231 -10.52 -21.76 8.15
C HIS A 231 -9.05 -21.54 8.50
N TYR A 232 -8.34 -20.84 7.62
CA TYR A 232 -6.94 -20.52 7.78
C TYR A 232 -6.70 -19.04 7.46
N ILE A 233 -5.73 -18.44 8.12
CA ILE A 233 -5.12 -17.18 7.72
C ILE A 233 -3.67 -17.42 7.33
N TYR A 234 -3.15 -16.58 6.43
CA TYR A 234 -1.76 -16.56 6.02
C TYR A 234 -1.14 -15.21 6.38
N LEU A 235 0.10 -15.24 6.85
CA LEU A 235 0.83 -14.08 7.35
C LEU A 235 2.17 -13.99 6.63
N PHE A 236 2.38 -12.95 5.84
CA PHE A 236 3.68 -12.64 5.24
C PHE A 236 4.38 -11.60 6.11
N THR A 237 5.60 -11.87 6.56
CA THR A 237 6.28 -11.11 7.62
C THR A 237 7.38 -10.18 7.13
N GLU A 238 7.80 -9.23 8.00
CA GLU A 238 8.96 -8.34 7.77
C GLU A 238 10.26 -9.13 7.51
N ASP A 239 10.37 -10.34 8.07
CA ASP A 239 11.52 -11.24 7.95
C ASP A 239 11.48 -12.11 6.66
N ASP A 240 10.62 -11.77 5.70
CA ASP A 240 10.43 -12.51 4.45
C ASP A 240 9.99 -13.97 4.67
N GLU A 241 9.21 -14.21 5.71
CA GLU A 241 8.63 -15.52 6.02
C GLU A 241 7.11 -15.52 5.79
N LEU A 242 6.61 -16.62 5.21
CA LEU A 242 5.18 -16.91 5.10
C LEU A 242 4.77 -17.92 6.16
N TRP A 243 3.73 -17.60 6.90
CA TRP A 243 3.16 -18.42 7.95
C TRP A 243 1.68 -18.67 7.67
N LYS A 244 1.14 -19.74 8.26
CA LYS A 244 -0.30 -20.04 8.23
C LYS A 244 -0.79 -20.33 9.64
N ALA A 245 -1.99 -19.89 9.99
CA ALA A 245 -2.63 -20.24 11.25
C ALA A 245 -4.04 -20.76 10.99
N LYS A 246 -4.44 -21.78 11.75
CA LYS A 246 -5.76 -22.40 11.63
C LYS A 246 -6.72 -21.78 12.65
N GLU A 247 -7.94 -21.50 12.22
CA GLU A 247 -9.04 -21.07 13.09
C GLU A 247 -9.46 -22.22 14.03
N GLU A 248 -9.56 -21.92 15.31
CA GLU A 248 -10.20 -22.74 16.33
C GLU A 248 -11.42 -21.99 16.90
N LYS A 249 -12.61 -22.57 16.71
CA LYS A 249 -13.87 -22.01 17.22
C LYS A 249 -13.95 -22.17 18.73
N THR A 250 -14.17 -21.07 19.43
CA THR A 250 -14.43 -21.10 20.88
C THR A 250 -15.94 -21.13 21.15
N SER A 251 -16.32 -21.52 22.37
CA SER A 251 -17.71 -21.53 22.81
C SER A 251 -18.26 -20.14 23.19
N GLU A 252 -17.42 -19.11 23.23
CA GLU A 252 -17.80 -17.76 23.63
C GLU A 252 -17.94 -16.86 22.39
N TYR A 253 -19.15 -16.34 22.21
CA TYR A 253 -19.43 -15.35 21.16
C TYR A 253 -18.83 -13.99 21.56
N PRO A 254 -18.21 -13.20 20.67
CA PRO A 254 -17.96 -13.40 19.24
C PRO A 254 -16.51 -13.80 18.89
N TYR A 255 -15.87 -14.69 19.64
CA TYR A 255 -14.43 -14.91 19.54
C TYR A 255 -14.06 -16.19 18.77
N ARG A 256 -13.31 -16.08 17.66
CA ARG A 256 -12.54 -17.20 17.09
C ARG A 256 -11.13 -17.13 17.69
N THR A 257 -10.26 -18.09 17.41
CA THR A 257 -8.85 -18.00 17.84
C THR A 257 -7.93 -18.64 16.82
N PHE A 258 -6.68 -18.22 16.75
CA PHE A 258 -5.65 -18.79 15.88
C PHE A 258 -4.45 -19.25 16.73
N PRO A 259 -4.66 -20.24 17.63
CA PRO A 259 -3.77 -20.48 18.76
C PRO A 259 -2.36 -20.89 18.36
N LYS A 260 -2.15 -21.32 17.11
CA LYS A 260 -0.86 -21.71 16.57
C LYS A 260 -0.68 -21.27 15.12
N ALA A 261 0.42 -20.57 14.87
CA ALA A 261 0.93 -20.30 13.52
C ALA A 261 2.05 -21.29 13.16
N GLU A 262 2.08 -21.73 11.90
CA GLU A 262 3.06 -22.66 11.35
C GLU A 262 3.80 -22.01 10.19
N LEU A 263 5.13 -22.09 10.19
CA LEU A 263 5.96 -21.59 9.10
C LEU A 263 5.69 -22.40 7.84
N VAL A 264 5.32 -21.72 6.75
CA VAL A 264 5.13 -22.29 5.41
C VAL A 264 6.44 -22.22 4.63
N SER A 265 7.06 -21.04 4.56
CA SER A 265 8.31 -20.84 3.82
C SER A 265 9.11 -19.66 4.37
N ARG A 266 10.42 -19.71 4.15
CA ARG A 266 11.35 -18.58 4.30
C ARG A 266 11.71 -18.00 2.95
N GLN A 267 12.38 -16.84 2.95
CA GLN A 267 12.91 -16.19 1.75
C GLN A 267 11.81 -15.89 0.72
N VAL A 268 10.62 -15.54 1.20
CA VAL A 268 9.48 -15.18 0.37
C VAL A 268 9.68 -13.75 -0.11
N VAL A 269 9.73 -13.58 -1.43
CA VAL A 269 9.95 -12.28 -2.09
C VAL A 269 8.63 -11.58 -2.36
N SER A 270 7.58 -12.34 -2.69
CA SER A 270 6.25 -11.79 -2.94
C SER A 270 5.18 -12.87 -2.78
N CYS A 271 4.00 -12.43 -2.35
CA CYS A 271 2.79 -13.26 -2.34
C CYS A 271 1.83 -12.80 -3.44
N ASN A 272 1.23 -13.77 -4.11
CA ASN A 272 0.12 -13.58 -5.03
C ASN A 272 -1.10 -14.28 -4.42
N TRP A 273 -1.79 -13.54 -3.56
CA TRP A 273 -2.91 -14.06 -2.77
C TRP A 273 -4.07 -14.54 -3.63
N MET A 274 -4.34 -13.90 -4.76
CA MET A 274 -5.37 -14.32 -5.71
C MET A 274 -5.04 -15.67 -6.35
N GLY A 275 -3.79 -15.89 -6.72
CA GLY A 275 -3.33 -17.18 -7.22
C GLY A 275 -3.23 -18.25 -6.13
N GLU A 276 -3.33 -17.85 -4.85
CA GLU A 276 -2.90 -18.65 -3.70
C GLU A 276 -1.45 -19.14 -3.90
N LEU A 277 -0.57 -18.24 -4.36
CA LEU A 277 0.82 -18.51 -4.68
C LEU A 277 1.78 -17.58 -3.92
N PHE A 278 3.03 -18.00 -3.78
CA PHE A 278 4.13 -17.13 -3.38
C PHE A 278 5.40 -17.43 -4.19
N ARG A 279 6.28 -16.44 -4.30
CA ARG A 279 7.59 -16.55 -4.95
C ARG A 279 8.70 -16.45 -3.92
N THR A 280 9.75 -17.25 -4.07
CA THR A 280 10.93 -17.18 -3.19
C THR A 280 12.15 -16.58 -3.91
N GLU A 281 13.21 -16.26 -3.16
CA GLU A 281 14.47 -15.70 -3.68
C GLU A 281 15.11 -16.55 -4.79
N ASN A 282 14.82 -17.86 -4.82
CA ASN A 282 15.31 -18.76 -5.86
C ASN A 282 14.58 -18.63 -7.21
N GLY A 283 13.58 -17.75 -7.31
CA GLY A 283 12.79 -17.49 -8.52
C GLY A 283 11.67 -18.50 -8.79
N LYS A 284 11.45 -19.47 -7.90
CA LYS A 284 10.38 -20.47 -8.03
C LYS A 284 9.09 -20.00 -7.36
N TYR A 285 7.99 -20.51 -7.89
CA TYR A 285 6.64 -20.28 -7.40
C TYR A 285 6.11 -21.51 -6.67
N TYR A 286 5.34 -21.26 -5.62
CA TYR A 286 4.76 -22.28 -4.76
C TYR A 286 3.30 -21.94 -4.47
N THR A 287 2.45 -22.93 -4.24
CA THR A 287 1.12 -22.74 -3.64
C THR A 287 1.24 -22.47 -2.14
N LEU A 288 0.20 -21.90 -1.53
CA LEU A 288 0.17 -21.59 -0.08
C LEU A 288 0.39 -22.81 0.85
N ASP A 289 0.21 -24.03 0.36
CA ASP A 289 0.55 -25.27 1.09
C ASP A 289 2.04 -25.67 1.00
N GLY A 290 2.84 -24.91 0.25
CA GLY A 290 4.27 -25.14 0.02
C GLY A 290 4.61 -25.99 -1.21
N SER A 291 3.64 -26.36 -2.04
CA SER A 291 3.89 -27.17 -3.25
C SER A 291 4.48 -26.34 -4.39
N GLU A 292 5.63 -26.75 -4.93
CA GLU A 292 6.26 -26.08 -6.09
C GLU A 292 5.38 -26.21 -7.34
N ILE A 293 5.19 -25.10 -8.07
CA ILE A 293 4.50 -25.09 -9.36
C ILE A 293 5.49 -24.84 -10.50
N LYS A 294 5.06 -25.18 -11.73
CA LYS A 294 5.88 -24.91 -12.93
C LYS A 294 6.13 -23.41 -13.06
N ALA A 295 7.39 -23.05 -13.31
CA ALA A 295 7.77 -21.66 -13.58
C ALA A 295 6.92 -21.04 -14.71
N PRO A 296 6.61 -19.74 -14.62
CA PRO A 296 5.83 -19.06 -15.64
C PRO A 296 6.53 -19.13 -17.00
N SER A 297 5.73 -19.17 -18.06
CA SER A 297 6.20 -19.24 -19.45
C SER A 297 5.16 -18.57 -20.36
N GLU A 298 5.53 -18.20 -21.59
CA GLU A 298 4.55 -17.68 -22.57
C GLU A 298 3.38 -18.65 -22.81
N GLU A 299 3.62 -19.96 -22.74
CA GLU A 299 2.57 -20.98 -22.87
C GLU A 299 1.74 -21.18 -21.59
N ASN A 300 2.32 -20.89 -20.42
CA ASN A 300 1.69 -21.05 -19.12
C ASN A 300 2.00 -19.82 -18.25
N PRO A 301 1.36 -18.67 -18.54
CA PRO A 301 1.56 -17.46 -17.76
C PRO A 301 0.87 -17.58 -16.40
N ILE A 302 1.38 -16.85 -15.41
CA ILE A 302 0.77 -16.74 -14.07
C ILE A 302 0.19 -15.33 -13.94
N ALA A 303 -1.10 -15.22 -13.66
CA ALA A 303 -1.71 -13.94 -13.32
C ALA A 303 -1.26 -13.52 -11.91
N VAL A 304 -0.60 -12.37 -11.81
CA VAL A 304 -0.12 -11.80 -10.54
C VAL A 304 -1.05 -10.71 -10.01
N LYS A 305 -1.90 -10.13 -10.86
CA LYS A 305 -2.98 -9.20 -10.48
C LYS A 305 -4.13 -9.32 -11.48
N ASP A 306 -5.37 -9.20 -11.02
CA ASP A 306 -6.57 -9.05 -11.86
C ASP A 306 -7.30 -7.80 -11.37
N LEU A 307 -7.83 -7.02 -12.31
CA LEU A 307 -8.63 -5.86 -11.96
C LEU A 307 -10.07 -6.29 -11.73
N ASP A 308 -10.52 -6.11 -10.50
CA ASP A 308 -11.90 -6.33 -10.13
C ASP A 308 -12.75 -5.10 -10.50
N PHE A 309 -13.81 -5.32 -11.27
CA PHE A 309 -14.74 -4.28 -11.70
C PHE A 309 -16.04 -4.29 -10.88
N GLN A 310 -15.96 -4.70 -9.62
CA GLN A 310 -17.08 -4.90 -8.68
C GLN A 310 -18.28 -3.97 -8.94
N GLY A 311 -19.46 -4.56 -9.09
CA GLY A 311 -20.72 -3.81 -9.15
C GLY A 311 -21.07 -3.18 -10.50
N LEU A 312 -20.20 -3.21 -11.52
CA LEU A 312 -20.51 -2.66 -12.85
C LEU A 312 -21.25 -3.65 -13.80
N GLY A 313 -21.56 -4.87 -13.35
CA GLY A 313 -22.39 -5.85 -14.07
C GLY A 313 -21.62 -6.93 -14.84
N ALA A 314 -22.36 -7.83 -15.51
CA ALA A 314 -21.79 -8.94 -16.28
C ALA A 314 -21.33 -8.51 -17.68
N ASN A 315 -20.26 -9.14 -18.20
CA ASN A 315 -19.59 -8.88 -19.50
C ASN A 315 -18.59 -7.70 -19.52
N LEU A 316 -17.85 -7.48 -18.44
CA LEU A 316 -16.71 -6.58 -18.43
C LEU A 316 -15.45 -7.29 -18.95
N PRO A 317 -14.51 -6.58 -19.59
CA PRO A 317 -13.25 -7.17 -20.01
C PRO A 317 -12.43 -7.60 -18.79
N SER A 318 -11.65 -8.66 -18.93
CA SER A 318 -10.68 -9.06 -17.91
C SER A 318 -9.36 -8.35 -18.15
N TYR A 319 -8.86 -7.59 -17.17
CA TYR A 319 -7.53 -6.99 -17.23
C TYR A 319 -6.63 -7.64 -16.20
N GLN A 320 -5.53 -8.23 -16.66
CA GLN A 320 -4.61 -8.96 -15.80
C GLN A 320 -3.19 -8.47 -15.98
N LEU A 321 -2.43 -8.45 -14.89
CA LEU A 321 -0.98 -8.38 -14.90
C LEU A 321 -0.48 -9.82 -14.83
N ILE A 322 0.34 -10.22 -15.78
CA ILE A 322 0.83 -11.61 -15.89
C ILE A 322 2.35 -11.67 -15.89
N ASP A 323 2.88 -12.72 -15.27
CA ASP A 323 4.26 -13.16 -15.40
C ASP A 323 4.31 -14.30 -16.45
N THR A 324 5.09 -14.10 -17.51
CA THR A 324 5.32 -15.10 -18.56
C THR A 324 6.69 -15.75 -18.48
N GLY A 325 7.41 -15.56 -17.37
CA GLY A 325 8.81 -15.98 -17.20
C GLY A 325 9.80 -15.08 -17.94
N SER A 326 9.32 -14.03 -18.60
CA SER A 326 10.17 -12.93 -19.06
C SER A 326 10.68 -12.11 -17.88
N GLU A 327 11.76 -11.35 -18.09
CA GLU A 327 12.32 -10.45 -17.06
C GLU A 327 11.33 -9.33 -16.64
N SER A 328 10.23 -9.16 -17.37
CA SER A 328 9.20 -8.14 -17.14
C SER A 328 7.78 -8.72 -17.13
N LEU A 329 6.87 -8.08 -16.40
CA LEU A 329 5.44 -8.44 -16.43
C LEU A 329 4.73 -7.78 -17.62
N LYS A 330 3.56 -8.31 -17.96
CA LYS A 330 2.74 -7.84 -19.08
C LYS A 330 1.32 -7.54 -18.62
N ALA A 331 0.75 -6.45 -19.11
CA ALA A 331 -0.69 -6.22 -19.00
C ALA A 331 -1.39 -6.91 -20.17
N VAL A 332 -2.46 -7.65 -19.86
CA VAL A 332 -3.33 -8.29 -20.84
C VAL A 332 -4.78 -7.85 -20.66
N LYS A 333 -5.51 -7.76 -21.76
CA LYS A 333 -6.95 -7.53 -21.83
C LYS A 333 -7.60 -8.70 -22.56
N ASP A 334 -8.53 -9.39 -21.90
CA ASP A 334 -9.21 -10.58 -22.42
C ASP A 334 -8.21 -11.66 -22.94
N GLY A 335 -7.08 -11.80 -22.23
CA GLY A 335 -5.99 -12.71 -22.58
C GLY A 335 -5.11 -12.26 -23.76
N MET A 336 -5.31 -11.06 -24.30
CA MET A 336 -4.44 -10.47 -25.32
C MET A 336 -3.50 -9.43 -24.69
N GLU A 337 -2.22 -9.50 -25.01
CA GLU A 337 -1.22 -8.51 -24.60
C GLU A 337 -1.62 -7.10 -25.06
N VAL A 338 -1.63 -6.16 -24.11
CA VAL A 338 -1.87 -4.74 -24.39
C VAL A 338 -0.63 -3.89 -24.11
N LEU A 339 0.21 -4.28 -23.15
CA LEU A 339 1.44 -3.56 -22.82
C LEU A 339 2.45 -4.53 -22.19
N ASP A 340 3.73 -4.39 -22.55
CA ASP A 340 4.86 -5.08 -21.93
C ASP A 340 5.57 -4.17 -20.92
N HIS A 341 6.58 -4.72 -20.22
CA HIS A 341 7.37 -3.94 -19.26
C HIS A 341 6.53 -3.26 -18.16
N VAL A 342 5.43 -3.90 -17.75
CA VAL A 342 4.47 -3.35 -16.79
C VAL A 342 4.90 -3.69 -15.37
N SER A 343 4.85 -2.74 -14.44
CA SER A 343 5.06 -3.00 -13.02
C SER A 343 3.74 -3.15 -12.27
N ASP A 344 2.71 -2.38 -12.63
CA ASP A 344 1.39 -2.50 -12.02
C ASP A 344 0.25 -2.02 -12.93
N ILE A 345 -0.99 -2.43 -12.64
CA ILE A 345 -2.22 -1.98 -13.30
C ILE A 345 -3.26 -1.51 -12.29
N TYR A 346 -4.08 -0.54 -12.67
CA TYR A 346 -5.08 0.11 -11.82
C TYR A 346 -6.38 0.36 -12.56
N VAL A 347 -7.50 0.40 -11.84
CA VAL A 347 -8.82 0.72 -12.38
C VAL A 347 -9.44 1.90 -11.66
N LEU A 348 -9.97 2.85 -12.43
CA LEU A 348 -10.93 3.86 -11.98
C LEU A 348 -12.33 3.35 -12.34
N LEU A 349 -13.21 3.19 -11.36
CA LEU A 349 -14.60 2.76 -11.59
C LEU A 349 -15.54 3.96 -11.55
N ASP A 350 -16.46 4.06 -12.49
CA ASP A 350 -17.49 5.10 -12.50
C ASP A 350 -18.89 4.51 -12.34
N TYR A 351 -19.35 4.45 -11.10
CA TYR A 351 -20.70 3.98 -10.75
C TYR A 351 -21.82 4.94 -11.15
N SER A 352 -21.50 6.19 -11.50
CA SER A 352 -22.49 7.16 -11.98
C SER A 352 -22.78 7.04 -13.48
N TYR A 353 -22.02 6.17 -14.18
CA TYR A 353 -22.15 5.93 -15.62
C TYR A 353 -22.02 7.21 -16.47
N THR A 354 -21.23 8.18 -15.99
CA THR A 354 -20.87 9.39 -16.75
C THR A 354 -19.79 9.10 -17.79
N LEU A 355 -18.96 8.09 -17.53
CA LEU A 355 -17.96 7.55 -18.43
C LEU A 355 -18.56 6.49 -19.36
N ASN A 356 -18.07 6.48 -20.60
CA ASN A 356 -18.31 5.40 -21.55
C ASN A 356 -16.95 4.89 -22.12
N PRO A 357 -16.51 3.66 -21.81
CA PRO A 357 -17.12 2.74 -20.83
C PRO A 357 -17.04 3.31 -19.39
N PRO A 358 -17.82 2.78 -18.41
CA PRO A 358 -17.92 3.30 -17.04
C PRO A 358 -16.69 2.96 -16.17
N TYR A 359 -15.51 2.96 -16.77
CA TYR A 359 -14.23 2.74 -16.11
C TYR A 359 -13.08 3.30 -16.94
N ARG A 360 -11.92 3.47 -16.31
CA ARG A 360 -10.63 3.67 -16.97
C ARG A 360 -9.61 2.70 -16.38
N VAL A 361 -8.73 2.17 -17.22
CA VAL A 361 -7.64 1.29 -16.79
C VAL A 361 -6.30 1.98 -17.07
N TYR A 362 -5.45 1.99 -16.06
CA TYR A 362 -4.10 2.54 -16.13
C TYR A 362 -3.06 1.44 -15.92
N ALA A 363 -1.91 1.57 -16.56
CA ALA A 363 -0.75 0.74 -16.34
C ALA A 363 0.45 1.63 -15.99
N LEU A 364 1.23 1.22 -15.00
CA LEU A 364 2.53 1.78 -14.69
C LEU A 364 3.59 0.84 -15.27
N ASP A 365 4.52 1.36 -16.06
CA ASP A 365 5.64 0.59 -16.56
C ASP A 365 6.87 0.64 -15.64
N GLU A 366 7.80 -0.29 -15.84
CA GLU A 366 9.08 -0.38 -15.11
C GLU A 366 9.99 0.85 -15.32
N TYR A 367 9.61 1.75 -16.22
CA TYR A 367 10.28 3.00 -16.52
C TYR A 367 9.60 4.20 -15.87
N ASN A 368 8.61 4.00 -15.00
CA ASN A 368 7.82 5.03 -14.32
C ASN A 368 6.98 5.90 -15.28
N LYS A 369 6.48 5.33 -16.36
CA LYS A 369 5.47 5.98 -17.22
C LYS A 369 4.11 5.41 -16.92
N VAL A 370 3.11 6.27 -16.96
CA VAL A 370 1.71 5.90 -16.78
C VAL A 370 1.04 5.90 -18.14
N TRP A 371 0.36 4.80 -18.42
CA TRP A 371 -0.37 4.53 -19.64
C TRP A 371 -1.86 4.40 -19.32
N GLU A 372 -2.72 5.02 -20.10
CA GLU A 372 -4.14 4.67 -20.15
C GLU A 372 -4.31 3.52 -21.16
N ILE A 373 -4.82 2.37 -20.71
CA ILE A 373 -4.94 1.13 -21.50
C ILE A 373 -6.40 0.67 -21.67
N THR A 374 -7.37 1.53 -21.34
CA THR A 374 -8.82 1.24 -21.48
C THR A 374 -9.18 0.86 -22.92
N GLU A 375 -8.65 1.61 -23.89
CA GLU A 375 -8.83 1.38 -25.33
C GLU A 375 -7.51 0.95 -25.96
N SER A 376 -6.86 1.83 -26.72
CA SER A 376 -5.49 1.65 -27.19
C SER A 376 -4.52 2.28 -26.20
N PRO A 377 -3.40 1.61 -25.85
CA PRO A 377 -2.42 2.15 -24.94
C PRO A 377 -1.96 3.56 -25.33
N LYS A 378 -2.11 4.50 -24.41
CA LYS A 378 -1.67 5.89 -24.58
C LYS A 378 -0.88 6.31 -23.35
N GLN A 379 0.38 6.70 -23.55
CA GLN A 379 1.17 7.31 -22.47
C GLN A 379 0.52 8.64 -22.07
N ILE A 380 0.20 8.80 -20.79
CA ILE A 380 -0.42 10.02 -20.25
C ILE A 380 0.50 10.78 -19.29
N LEU A 381 1.49 10.10 -18.71
CA LEU A 381 2.43 10.70 -17.76
C LEU A 381 3.78 10.00 -17.84
N ASN A 382 4.85 10.78 -17.69
CA ASN A 382 6.20 10.26 -17.46
C ASN A 382 6.70 10.84 -16.14
N LEU A 383 6.79 10.00 -15.11
CA LEU A 383 7.14 10.44 -13.75
C LEU A 383 8.63 10.82 -13.64
N ASN A 384 9.41 10.64 -14.71
CA ASN A 384 10.79 11.09 -14.80
C ASN A 384 10.94 12.45 -15.50
N GLU A 385 9.91 12.99 -16.17
CA GLU A 385 10.03 14.22 -16.98
C GLU A 385 10.33 15.49 -16.17
N ASN A 386 10.29 15.41 -14.84
CA ASN A 386 10.73 16.48 -13.93
C ASN A 386 11.81 16.02 -12.93
N ALA A 387 12.39 14.83 -13.12
CA ALA A 387 13.63 14.51 -12.42
C ALA A 387 14.70 15.49 -12.93
N PRO A 388 15.50 16.13 -12.06
CA PRO A 388 16.57 17.00 -12.53
C PRO A 388 17.39 16.25 -13.57
N SER A 389 17.48 16.82 -14.77
CA SER A 389 18.17 16.22 -15.91
C SER A 389 19.59 15.86 -15.49
N GLY A 390 19.95 14.56 -15.59
CA GLY A 390 21.30 14.00 -15.55
C GLY A 390 22.33 14.86 -14.82
N GLY A 391 22.39 14.71 -13.50
CA GLY A 391 23.45 15.25 -12.64
C GLY A 391 24.17 14.13 -11.91
N PHE A 392 25.14 14.48 -11.08
CA PHE A 392 25.80 13.58 -10.12
C PHE A 392 24.82 12.54 -9.58
N GLY A 393 25.16 11.26 -9.67
CA GLY A 393 24.37 10.10 -9.24
C GLY A 393 23.82 9.22 -10.37
N ASP A 394 23.76 9.72 -11.60
CA ASP A 394 23.30 8.98 -12.81
C ASP A 394 24.50 8.27 -13.45
N ILE A 395 24.83 7.06 -12.98
CA ILE A 395 26.06 6.36 -13.39
C ILE A 395 25.86 5.60 -14.70
N ASN A 396 24.63 5.18 -15.01
CA ASN A 396 24.37 4.49 -16.28
C ASN A 396 24.04 5.45 -17.44
N GLU A 397 24.04 6.77 -17.19
CA GLU A 397 23.79 7.83 -18.16
C GLU A 397 22.41 7.69 -18.83
N ASP A 398 21.43 7.11 -18.12
CA ASP A 398 20.08 6.90 -18.64
C ASP A 398 19.16 8.12 -18.42
N GLY A 399 19.71 9.19 -17.83
CA GLY A 399 19.01 10.42 -17.52
C GLY A 399 18.25 10.37 -16.19
N LYS A 400 18.44 9.31 -15.38
CA LYS A 400 17.75 9.10 -14.10
C LYS A 400 18.77 8.72 -13.03
N ILE A 401 18.44 9.07 -11.78
CA ILE A 401 19.17 8.59 -10.60
C ILE A 401 18.25 7.63 -9.86
N ASN A 402 18.57 6.33 -9.91
CA ASN A 402 17.74 5.27 -9.35
C ASN A 402 18.56 4.11 -8.74
N MET A 403 17.88 3.03 -8.35
CA MET A 403 18.49 1.86 -7.72
C MET A 403 19.54 1.17 -8.61
N LYS A 404 19.44 1.29 -9.94
CA LYS A 404 20.42 0.76 -10.89
C LYS A 404 21.76 1.48 -10.73
N ASP A 405 21.75 2.80 -10.55
CA ASP A 405 22.96 3.60 -10.32
C ASP A 405 23.61 3.25 -8.98
N ALA A 406 22.81 3.15 -7.92
CA ALA A 406 23.30 2.72 -6.61
C ALA A 406 23.95 1.32 -6.67
N ARG A 407 23.37 0.41 -7.46
CA ARG A 407 23.91 -0.93 -7.67
C ARG A 407 25.20 -0.90 -8.49
N ILE A 408 25.31 -0.06 -9.51
CA ILE A 408 26.54 0.12 -10.30
C ILE A 408 27.64 0.73 -9.41
N ALA A 409 27.33 1.77 -8.63
CA ALA A 409 28.24 2.34 -7.64
C ALA A 409 28.75 1.29 -6.65
N LEU A 410 27.85 0.43 -6.15
CA LEU A 410 28.21 -0.66 -5.23
C LEU A 410 29.16 -1.67 -5.90
N LYS A 411 28.85 -2.10 -7.13
CA LYS A 411 29.71 -3.02 -7.88
C LYS A 411 31.07 -2.42 -8.18
N ALA A 412 31.13 -1.13 -8.50
CA ALA A 412 32.38 -0.39 -8.69
C ALA A 412 33.18 -0.30 -7.38
N ALA A 413 32.53 0.01 -6.26
CA ALA A 413 33.15 0.10 -4.94
C ALA A 413 33.77 -1.23 -4.48
N VAL A 414 33.20 -2.37 -4.87
CA VAL A 414 33.75 -3.71 -4.59
C VAL A 414 34.65 -4.25 -5.72
N GLY A 415 34.95 -3.44 -6.74
CA GLY A 415 35.84 -3.79 -7.85
C GLY A 415 35.29 -4.85 -8.82
N SER A 416 33.97 -5.10 -8.80
CA SER A 416 33.29 -6.04 -9.70
C SER A 416 32.86 -5.41 -11.03
N GLU A 417 32.93 -4.08 -11.14
CA GLU A 417 32.60 -3.34 -12.35
C GLU A 417 33.59 -2.17 -12.53
N THR A 418 34.03 -1.90 -13.76
CA THR A 418 34.97 -0.82 -14.07
C THR A 418 34.21 0.32 -14.74
N LEU A 419 34.19 1.49 -14.09
CA LEU A 419 33.51 2.69 -14.58
C LEU A 419 34.42 3.49 -15.53
N ASN A 420 33.83 4.07 -16.58
CA ASN A 420 34.51 5.03 -17.43
C ASN A 420 34.69 6.39 -16.72
N GLU A 421 35.43 7.34 -17.32
CA GLU A 421 35.73 8.64 -16.69
C GLU A 421 34.49 9.48 -16.37
N GLU A 422 33.48 9.49 -17.25
CA GLU A 422 32.25 10.25 -17.02
C GLU A 422 31.40 9.57 -15.94
N GLN A 423 31.30 8.24 -15.96
CA GLN A 423 30.63 7.46 -14.92
C GLN A 423 31.28 7.59 -13.54
N GLN A 424 32.61 7.72 -13.48
CA GLN A 424 33.32 8.01 -12.23
C GLN A 424 32.96 9.38 -11.70
N LYS A 425 32.91 10.38 -12.58
CA LYS A 425 32.54 11.75 -12.21
C LYS A 425 31.07 11.86 -11.80
N LEU A 426 30.17 11.17 -12.49
CA LEU A 426 28.76 11.12 -12.14
C LEU A 426 28.56 10.34 -10.82
N GLY A 427 29.28 9.24 -10.61
CA GLY A 427 29.15 8.42 -9.41
C GLY A 427 29.83 8.96 -8.15
N ASP A 428 30.74 9.92 -8.25
CA ASP A 428 31.43 10.57 -7.12
C ASP A 428 30.56 11.70 -6.56
N VAL A 429 29.48 11.32 -5.89
CA VAL A 429 28.47 12.28 -5.41
C VAL A 429 28.90 12.98 -4.13
N ASP A 430 29.83 12.40 -3.37
CA ASP A 430 30.39 13.03 -2.17
C ASP A 430 31.66 13.86 -2.40
N ASN A 431 32.12 13.95 -3.66
CA ASN A 431 33.29 14.69 -4.13
C ASN A 431 34.60 14.30 -3.40
N ASP A 432 34.77 13.04 -3.03
CA ASP A 432 36.02 12.54 -2.42
C ASP A 432 37.05 12.04 -3.47
N GLY A 433 36.68 12.07 -4.75
CA GLY A 433 37.54 11.74 -5.89
C GLY A 433 37.46 10.28 -6.33
N LYS A 434 36.52 9.48 -5.81
CA LYS A 434 36.31 8.07 -6.17
C LYS A 434 34.85 7.67 -5.98
N VAL A 435 34.39 6.66 -6.74
CA VAL A 435 33.07 6.05 -6.52
C VAL A 435 33.18 4.93 -5.49
N GLY A 436 32.68 5.18 -4.28
CA GLY A 436 32.77 4.28 -3.13
C GLY A 436 31.43 3.85 -2.53
N MET A 437 31.50 3.12 -1.41
CA MET A 437 30.33 2.65 -0.67
C MET A 437 29.46 3.81 -0.14
N LYS A 438 30.09 4.97 0.11
CA LYS A 438 29.41 6.17 0.59
C LYS A 438 28.54 6.77 -0.51
N ASP A 439 29.04 6.83 -1.73
CA ASP A 439 28.30 7.27 -2.92
C ASP A 439 27.13 6.34 -3.22
N ALA A 440 27.37 5.02 -3.25
CA ALA A 440 26.30 4.04 -3.47
C ALA A 440 25.14 4.23 -2.48
N ARG A 441 25.44 4.53 -1.22
CA ARG A 441 24.45 4.80 -0.19
C ARG A 441 23.76 6.16 -0.36
N LEU A 442 24.47 7.20 -0.80
CA LEU A 442 23.87 8.51 -1.07
C LEU A 442 22.96 8.47 -2.29
N ILE A 443 23.40 7.83 -3.37
CA ILE A 443 22.61 7.57 -4.58
C ILE A 443 21.36 6.75 -4.22
N LEU A 444 21.51 5.72 -3.39
CA LEU A 444 20.37 4.96 -2.85
C LEU A 444 19.40 5.85 -2.09
N LYS A 445 19.90 6.66 -1.13
CA LYS A 445 19.08 7.60 -0.36
C LYS A 445 18.35 8.60 -1.25
N TYR A 446 19.02 9.10 -2.29
CA TYR A 446 18.43 10.03 -3.26
C TYR A 446 17.37 9.33 -4.11
N ALA A 447 17.66 8.12 -4.61
CA ALA A 447 16.75 7.31 -5.40
C ALA A 447 15.44 6.99 -4.66
N VAL A 448 15.51 6.79 -3.33
CA VAL A 448 14.34 6.55 -2.47
C VAL A 448 13.79 7.84 -1.82
N GLY A 449 14.25 9.02 -2.25
CA GLY A 449 13.72 10.31 -1.77
C GLY A 449 14.04 10.67 -0.31
N SER A 450 14.97 9.97 0.33
CA SER A 450 15.44 10.29 1.69
C SER A 450 16.30 11.55 1.75
N ILE A 451 16.88 11.96 0.62
CA ILE A 451 17.60 13.23 0.43
C ILE A 451 17.19 13.82 -0.91
N THR A 452 17.24 15.15 -1.03
CA THR A 452 16.87 15.88 -2.26
C THR A 452 18.07 16.49 -2.99
N GLU A 453 19.27 16.38 -2.42
CA GLU A 453 20.56 16.86 -2.95
C GLU A 453 21.71 15.99 -2.39
N PHE A 454 22.89 16.04 -3.03
CA PHE A 454 24.09 15.26 -2.66
C PHE A 454 25.05 16.01 -1.75
#